data_AF-A0A653G429-F1
#
_entry.id   AF-A0A653G429-F1
#
_cell.length_a   1.000
_cell.length_b   1.000
_cell.length_c   1.000
_cell.angle_alpha   90.00
_cell.angle_beta   90.00
_cell.angle_gamma   90.00
#
_symmetry.space_group_name_H-M   'P 1'
#
loop_
_entity.id
_entity.type
_entity.pdbx_description
1 polymer ?
#
loop_
_entity_poly.entity_id
_entity_poly.type
_entity_poly.pdbx_seq_one_letter_code
_entity_poly.pdbx_strand_id
1 'polypeptide(L)'
;MYDEINESVDTFGMPDTVGVATPTIVTERLLAVKKRYPKVDVECHFHNDRGYSLINAVTAVLKGASYIDTSIWGMAERSGITSVTGLLLNLFYEDKSLCQGYNLKLCYPLNVLMGSIIKLQVSPVEPVSITNRTHTAGVHQKAVLNNPYVYEAHNLKNFGVDKKQLFLGPLSGKNLIYYYLREIEYYDLTQEQAAEIAKEFKSQSDVKNKKNKPEAVLKKIVEKYNLPRLLIKKEYLKNRVENLD
;
A
#
# COMPACT_ATOMS: atom_id res chain seq x y z
N MET A 1 6.76 -30.37 -24.59
CA MET A 1 7.39 -29.27 -23.82
C MET A 1 7.33 -29.50 -22.31
N TYR A 2 6.23 -29.23 -21.58
CA TYR A 2 6.22 -29.37 -20.11
C TYR A 2 6.60 -30.78 -19.62
N ASP A 3 6.10 -31.83 -20.26
CA ASP A 3 6.47 -33.21 -19.93
C ASP A 3 7.98 -33.48 -20.10
N GLU A 4 8.65 -32.83 -21.04
CA GLU A 4 10.07 -33.05 -21.32
C GLU A 4 10.99 -32.36 -20.30
N ILE A 5 10.52 -31.28 -19.66
CA ILE A 5 11.35 -30.43 -18.80
C ILE A 5 11.01 -30.54 -17.31
N ASN A 6 9.88 -31.16 -16.94
CA ASN A 6 9.36 -31.13 -15.57
C ASN A 6 10.32 -31.70 -14.51
N GLU A 7 11.20 -32.63 -14.89
CA GLU A 7 12.20 -33.21 -13.98
C GLU A 7 13.47 -32.36 -13.84
N SER A 8 13.62 -31.33 -14.69
CA SER A 8 14.83 -30.49 -14.77
C SER A 8 14.60 -29.05 -14.32
N VAL A 9 13.40 -28.72 -13.84
CA VAL A 9 13.06 -27.37 -13.35
C VAL A 9 12.28 -27.44 -12.05
N ASP A 10 12.46 -26.42 -11.21
CA ASP A 10 11.76 -26.33 -9.93
C ASP A 10 10.35 -25.73 -10.07
N THR A 11 10.18 -24.81 -11.04
CA THR A 11 8.99 -23.96 -11.13
C THR A 11 8.51 -23.81 -12.57
N PHE A 12 7.20 -23.85 -12.76
CA PHE A 12 6.52 -23.45 -14.00
C PHE A 12 5.85 -22.08 -13.85
N GLY A 13 6.10 -21.21 -14.83
CA GLY A 13 5.42 -19.92 -14.93
C GLY A 13 4.07 -20.02 -15.63
N MET A 14 3.06 -19.33 -15.08
CA MET A 14 1.73 -19.17 -15.66
C MET A 14 1.39 -17.68 -15.82
N PRO A 15 1.90 -17.01 -16.86
CA PRO A 15 1.62 -15.59 -17.10
C PRO A 15 0.28 -15.36 -17.83
N ASP A 16 -0.49 -14.38 -17.36
CA ASP A 16 -1.56 -13.71 -18.10
C ASP A 16 -1.00 -12.40 -18.69
N THR A 17 -0.14 -12.55 -19.70
CA THR A 17 0.61 -11.45 -20.31
C THR A 17 -0.27 -10.34 -20.88
N VAL A 18 -1.47 -10.68 -21.34
CA VAL A 18 -2.42 -9.76 -21.99
C VAL A 18 -3.59 -9.36 -21.09
N GLY A 19 -3.61 -9.81 -19.83
CA GLY A 19 -4.61 -9.40 -18.84
C GLY A 19 -6.04 -9.86 -19.15
N VAL A 20 -6.20 -11.04 -19.76
CA VAL A 20 -7.52 -11.56 -20.18
C VAL A 20 -8.08 -12.63 -19.26
N ALA A 21 -7.28 -13.19 -18.36
CA ALA A 21 -7.69 -14.29 -17.50
C ALA A 21 -8.76 -13.84 -16.49
N THR A 22 -9.72 -14.72 -16.24
CA THR A 22 -10.70 -14.58 -15.17
C THR A 22 -10.37 -15.54 -14.03
N PRO A 23 -10.91 -15.34 -12.81
CA PRO A 23 -10.68 -16.25 -11.69
C PRO A 23 -11.02 -17.72 -12.00
N THR A 24 -12.06 -17.95 -12.81
CA THR A 24 -12.43 -19.28 -13.30
C THR A 24 -11.31 -19.90 -14.14
N ILE A 25 -10.80 -19.17 -15.13
CA ILE A 25 -9.70 -19.63 -16.00
C ILE A 25 -8.44 -19.91 -15.18
N VAL A 26 -8.12 -19.03 -14.22
CA VAL A 26 -6.98 -19.21 -13.32
C VAL A 26 -7.11 -20.50 -12.52
N THR A 27 -8.28 -20.74 -11.92
CA THR A 27 -8.55 -21.95 -11.15
C THR A 27 -8.40 -23.21 -11.99
N GLU A 28 -9.03 -23.26 -13.17
CA GLU A 28 -9.00 -24.42 -14.06
C GLU A 28 -7.57 -24.76 -14.51
N ARG A 29 -6.82 -23.75 -14.97
CA ARG A 29 -5.44 -23.93 -15.45
C ARG A 29 -4.50 -24.37 -14.33
N LEU A 30 -4.56 -23.68 -13.19
CA LEU A 30 -3.67 -23.97 -12.07
C LEU A 30 -3.90 -25.38 -11.53
N LEU A 31 -5.17 -25.78 -11.34
CA LEU A 31 -5.49 -27.15 -10.89
C LEU A 31 -5.07 -28.20 -11.92
N ALA A 32 -5.21 -27.93 -13.22
CA ALA A 32 -4.76 -28.85 -14.26
C ALA A 32 -3.22 -29.04 -14.24
N VAL A 33 -2.46 -27.95 -14.12
CA VAL A 33 -0.99 -28.00 -14.02
C VAL A 33 -0.57 -28.75 -12.76
N LYS A 34 -1.10 -28.39 -11.59
CA LYS A 34 -0.75 -29.05 -10.32
C LYS A 34 -1.13 -30.52 -10.28
N LYS A 35 -2.25 -30.90 -10.92
CA LYS A 35 -2.66 -32.31 -11.03
C LYS A 35 -1.69 -33.12 -11.89
N ARG A 36 -1.19 -32.55 -12.98
CA ARG A 36 -0.27 -33.24 -13.90
C ARG A 36 1.17 -33.25 -13.38
N TYR A 37 1.61 -32.18 -12.73
CA TYR A 37 2.98 -32.00 -12.27
C TYR A 37 3.02 -31.67 -10.76
N PRO A 38 2.70 -32.63 -9.88
CA PRO A 38 2.54 -32.35 -8.44
C PRO A 38 3.84 -32.02 -7.70
N LYS A 39 5.00 -32.25 -8.33
CA LYS A 39 6.33 -31.99 -7.76
C LYS A 39 6.94 -30.66 -8.21
N VAL A 40 6.30 -29.96 -9.15
CA VAL A 40 6.81 -28.70 -9.71
C VAL A 40 5.97 -27.56 -9.15
N ASP A 41 6.65 -26.52 -8.66
CA ASP A 41 5.98 -25.32 -8.17
C ASP A 41 5.35 -24.53 -9.32
N VAL A 42 4.35 -23.70 -8.99
CA VAL A 42 3.70 -22.84 -9.99
C VAL A 42 3.82 -21.38 -9.57
N GLU A 43 4.47 -20.59 -10.42
CA GLU A 43 4.55 -19.14 -10.34
C GLU A 43 3.48 -18.50 -11.23
N CYS A 44 2.75 -17.53 -10.71
CA CYS A 44 1.69 -16.86 -11.46
C CYS A 44 1.97 -15.37 -11.63
N HIS A 45 1.71 -14.85 -12.83
CA HIS A 45 1.90 -13.45 -13.17
C HIS A 45 0.64 -12.92 -13.84
N PHE A 46 0.03 -11.85 -13.32
CA PHE A 46 -1.25 -11.35 -13.83
C PHE A 46 -1.18 -9.86 -14.18
N HIS A 47 -1.43 -9.54 -15.44
CA HIS A 47 -1.65 -8.16 -15.86
C HIS A 47 -3.06 -7.67 -15.56
N ASN A 48 -3.20 -6.36 -15.42
CA ASN A 48 -4.41 -5.71 -14.93
C ASN A 48 -5.25 -5.02 -16.01
N ASP A 49 -5.06 -5.34 -17.29
CA ASP A 49 -5.76 -4.71 -18.42
C ASP A 49 -7.30 -4.74 -18.29
N ARG A 50 -7.85 -5.78 -17.62
CA ARG A 50 -9.29 -5.91 -17.30
C ARG A 50 -9.66 -5.65 -15.84
N GLY A 51 -8.71 -5.19 -15.02
CA GLY A 51 -8.95 -4.99 -13.58
C GLY A 51 -8.96 -6.28 -12.74
N TYR A 52 -8.50 -7.42 -13.28
CA TYR A 52 -8.57 -8.72 -12.62
C TYR A 52 -7.26 -9.19 -11.97
N SER A 53 -6.16 -8.43 -12.04
CA SER A 53 -4.86 -8.92 -11.55
C SER A 53 -4.90 -9.33 -10.08
N LEU A 54 -5.48 -8.49 -9.23
CA LEU A 54 -5.57 -8.72 -7.78
C LEU A 54 -6.42 -9.95 -7.44
N ILE A 55 -7.62 -10.07 -8.01
CA ILE A 55 -8.50 -11.20 -7.71
C ILE A 55 -7.94 -12.51 -8.29
N ASN A 56 -7.27 -12.45 -9.45
CA ASN A 56 -6.58 -13.61 -10.03
C ASN A 56 -5.41 -14.05 -9.15
N ALA A 57 -4.63 -13.11 -8.60
CA ALA A 57 -3.55 -13.41 -7.67
C ALA A 57 -4.07 -14.05 -6.37
N VAL A 58 -5.09 -13.47 -5.73
CA VAL A 58 -5.73 -14.08 -4.55
C VAL A 58 -6.24 -15.49 -4.88
N THR A 59 -6.93 -15.64 -6.01
CA THR A 59 -7.44 -16.94 -6.47
C THR A 59 -6.30 -17.95 -6.66
N ALA A 60 -5.21 -17.56 -7.30
CA ALA A 60 -4.06 -18.43 -7.51
C ALA A 60 -3.45 -18.91 -6.20
N VAL A 61 -3.26 -18.01 -5.22
CA VAL A 61 -2.77 -18.39 -3.87
C VAL A 61 -3.71 -19.39 -3.21
N LEU A 62 -5.02 -19.12 -3.21
CA LEU A 62 -6.03 -20.01 -2.60
C LEU A 62 -6.15 -21.37 -3.31
N LYS A 63 -5.71 -21.47 -4.57
CA LYS A 63 -5.64 -22.73 -5.34
C LYS A 63 -4.25 -23.36 -5.32
N GLY A 64 -3.33 -22.80 -4.53
CA GLY A 64 -2.02 -23.37 -4.23
C GLY A 64 -0.93 -23.00 -5.23
N ALA A 65 -0.98 -21.84 -5.87
CA ALA A 65 0.21 -21.28 -6.50
C ALA A 65 1.30 -21.06 -5.45
N SER A 66 2.55 -21.36 -5.81
CA SER A 66 3.70 -21.26 -4.90
C SER A 66 4.29 -19.86 -4.89
N TYR A 67 4.25 -19.17 -6.04
CA TYR A 67 4.80 -17.82 -6.21
C TYR A 67 3.81 -16.93 -6.96
N ILE A 68 3.78 -15.65 -6.58
CA ILE A 68 2.97 -14.62 -7.25
C ILE A 68 3.85 -13.42 -7.56
N ASP A 69 3.88 -13.03 -8.83
CA ASP A 69 4.52 -11.81 -9.26
C ASP A 69 3.68 -10.59 -8.88
N THR A 70 4.33 -9.63 -8.26
CA THR A 70 3.72 -8.37 -7.82
C THR A 70 4.67 -7.21 -8.02
N SER A 71 4.14 -6.00 -7.98
CA SER A 71 4.96 -4.78 -7.92
C SER A 71 4.34 -3.74 -6.97
N ILE A 72 5.14 -2.73 -6.60
CA ILE A 72 4.65 -1.64 -5.74
C ILE A 72 3.63 -0.83 -6.54
N TRP A 73 2.43 -0.66 -5.97
CA TRP A 73 1.25 -0.05 -6.62
C TRP A 73 0.78 -0.77 -7.89
N GLY A 74 1.26 -2.00 -8.14
CA GLY A 74 0.96 -2.73 -9.37
C GLY A 74 1.57 -2.07 -10.62
N MET A 75 2.55 -1.16 -10.47
CA MET A 75 3.20 -0.52 -11.62
C MET A 75 3.95 -1.53 -12.49
N ALA A 76 3.62 -1.55 -13.78
CA ALA A 76 4.29 -2.32 -14.82
C ALA A 76 3.86 -1.76 -16.19
N GLU A 77 3.97 -2.56 -17.26
CA GLU A 77 3.43 -2.20 -18.58
C GLU A 77 1.91 -1.95 -18.55
N ARG A 78 1.42 -1.05 -19.42
CA ARG A 78 -0.02 -0.76 -19.63
C ARG A 78 -0.73 -0.41 -18.31
N SER A 79 -1.79 -1.14 -17.97
CA SER A 79 -2.56 -0.97 -16.73
C SER A 79 -1.88 -1.60 -15.50
N GLY A 80 -0.69 -2.17 -15.67
CA GLY A 80 0.12 -2.74 -14.60
C GLY A 80 -0.15 -4.23 -14.33
N ILE A 81 0.28 -4.68 -13.16
CA ILE A 81 0.12 -6.03 -12.62
C ILE A 81 -0.49 -5.97 -11.21
N THR A 82 -0.41 -7.06 -10.45
CA THR A 82 -0.89 -7.11 -9.06
C THR A 82 -0.06 -6.21 -8.13
N SER A 83 -0.74 -5.35 -7.36
CA SER A 83 -0.11 -4.56 -6.28
C SER A 83 0.28 -5.46 -5.11
N VAL A 84 1.56 -5.42 -4.70
CA VAL A 84 2.07 -6.23 -3.58
C VAL A 84 1.38 -5.90 -2.27
N THR A 85 1.17 -4.62 -1.98
CA THR A 85 0.51 -4.16 -0.74
C THR A 85 -0.98 -4.44 -0.78
N GLY A 86 -1.62 -4.29 -1.94
CA GLY A 86 -3.00 -4.70 -2.16
C GLY A 86 -3.21 -6.21 -1.97
N LEU A 87 -2.30 -7.03 -2.49
CA LEU A 87 -2.36 -8.48 -2.33
C LEU A 87 -2.21 -8.89 -0.87
N LEU A 88 -1.18 -8.38 -0.17
CA LEU A 88 -0.95 -8.68 1.24
C LEU A 88 -2.13 -8.24 2.13
N LEU A 89 -2.78 -7.12 1.80
CA LEU A 89 -4.00 -6.70 2.49
C LEU A 89 -5.10 -7.76 2.37
N ASN A 90 -5.38 -8.23 1.15
CA ASN A 90 -6.45 -9.19 0.92
C ASN A 90 -6.11 -10.56 1.51
N LEU A 91 -4.89 -11.07 1.30
CA LEU A 91 -4.45 -12.35 1.87
C LEU A 91 -4.54 -12.37 3.39
N PHE A 92 -4.21 -11.26 4.07
CA PHE A 92 -4.32 -11.18 5.53
C PHE A 92 -5.76 -11.35 6.04
N TYR A 93 -6.76 -10.84 5.29
CA TYR A 93 -8.16 -10.97 5.64
C TYR A 93 -8.79 -12.30 5.18
N GLU A 94 -8.21 -12.96 4.17
CA GLU A 94 -8.54 -14.35 3.81
C GLU A 94 -7.99 -15.34 4.85
N ASP A 95 -6.67 -15.31 5.08
CA ASP A 95 -5.99 -16.09 6.10
C ASP A 95 -4.65 -15.42 6.49
N LYS A 96 -4.54 -15.00 7.75
CA LYS A 96 -3.34 -14.37 8.31
C LYS A 96 -2.08 -15.23 8.15
N SER A 97 -2.21 -16.55 8.11
CA SER A 97 -1.08 -17.47 7.95
C SER A 97 -0.36 -17.27 6.61
N LEU A 98 -1.08 -16.86 5.56
CA LEU A 98 -0.54 -16.57 4.23
C LEU A 98 0.40 -15.36 4.20
N CYS A 99 0.34 -14.51 5.23
CA CYS A 99 1.22 -13.37 5.38
C CYS A 99 2.34 -13.62 6.41
N GLN A 100 2.51 -14.85 6.91
CA GLN A 100 3.59 -15.18 7.82
C GLN A 100 4.96 -14.92 7.16
N GLY A 101 5.86 -14.25 7.89
CA GLY A 101 7.16 -13.84 7.37
C GLY A 101 7.20 -12.44 6.77
N TYR A 102 6.05 -11.82 6.47
CA TYR A 102 5.99 -10.43 6.03
C TYR A 102 5.87 -9.47 7.22
N ASN A 103 6.62 -8.36 7.16
CA ASN A 103 6.41 -7.24 8.06
C ASN A 103 5.35 -6.29 7.46
N LEU A 104 4.07 -6.61 7.70
CA LEU A 104 2.94 -5.87 7.12
C LEU A 104 2.94 -4.37 7.47
N LYS A 105 3.53 -3.98 8.60
CA LYS A 105 3.66 -2.57 8.99
C LYS A 105 4.50 -1.75 8.01
N LEU A 106 5.25 -2.39 7.12
CA LEU A 106 6.05 -1.71 6.09
C LEU A 106 5.29 -1.48 4.78
N CYS A 107 4.05 -1.97 4.63
CA CYS A 107 3.29 -1.81 3.38
C CYS A 107 3.03 -0.34 3.01
N TYR A 108 2.40 0.43 3.90
CA TYR A 108 2.17 1.85 3.61
C TYR A 108 3.46 2.67 3.50
N PRO A 109 4.45 2.49 4.38
CA PRO A 109 5.74 3.14 4.22
C PRO A 109 6.45 2.81 2.89
N LEU A 110 6.34 1.57 2.39
CA LEU A 110 6.84 1.17 1.06
C LEU A 110 6.12 1.93 -0.06
N ASN A 111 4.80 2.06 0.04
CA ASN A 111 4.01 2.85 -0.90
C ASN A 111 4.47 4.32 -0.89
N VAL A 112 4.62 4.93 0.28
CA VAL A 112 5.10 6.32 0.38
C VAL A 112 6.52 6.49 -0.16
N LEU A 113 7.41 5.54 0.08
CA LEU A 113 8.75 5.55 -0.50
C LEU A 113 8.69 5.57 -2.03
N MET A 114 7.88 4.69 -2.64
CA MET A 114 7.69 4.67 -4.09
C MET A 114 7.18 6.01 -4.61
N GLY A 115 6.14 6.58 -3.99
CA GLY A 115 5.63 7.91 -4.34
C GLY A 115 6.69 9.00 -4.27
N SER A 116 7.56 8.96 -3.26
CA SER A 116 8.67 9.91 -3.14
C SER A 116 9.71 9.80 -4.27
N ILE A 117 9.93 8.59 -4.80
CA ILE A 117 10.87 8.31 -5.90
C ILE A 117 10.30 8.85 -7.21
N ILE A 118 9.04 8.53 -7.52
CA ILE A 118 8.39 8.93 -8.78
C ILE A 118 7.72 10.32 -8.71
N LYS A 119 7.82 10.99 -7.56
CA LYS A 119 7.24 12.32 -7.29
C LYS A 119 5.71 12.37 -7.44
N LEU A 120 5.05 11.27 -7.07
CA LEU A 120 3.59 11.17 -7.01
C LEU A 120 3.14 10.86 -5.58
N GLN A 121 1.89 11.20 -5.26
CA GLN A 121 1.27 10.74 -4.04
C GLN A 121 0.85 9.28 -4.17
N VAL A 122 0.72 8.57 -3.03
CA VAL A 122 0.10 7.24 -3.02
C VAL A 122 -1.29 7.34 -3.65
N SER A 123 -1.51 6.54 -4.69
CA SER A 123 -2.75 6.56 -5.46
C SER A 123 -3.97 6.34 -4.56
N PRO A 124 -5.09 7.07 -4.78
CA PRO A 124 -6.29 6.88 -3.98
C PRO A 124 -6.95 5.51 -4.17
N VAL A 125 -6.66 4.83 -5.29
CA VAL A 125 -7.17 3.47 -5.57
C VAL A 125 -6.28 2.36 -5.00
N GLU A 126 -5.12 2.69 -4.45
CA GLU A 126 -4.27 1.71 -3.75
C GLU A 126 -4.90 1.37 -2.39
N PRO A 127 -5.23 0.09 -2.11
CA PRO A 127 -5.95 -0.29 -0.89
C PRO A 127 -5.20 0.04 0.41
N VAL A 128 -3.86 -0.04 0.39
CA VAL A 128 -2.99 0.35 1.50
C VAL A 128 -2.57 1.81 1.33
N SER A 129 -3.51 2.72 1.60
CA SER A 129 -3.33 4.17 1.50
C SER A 129 -4.05 4.93 2.61
N ILE A 130 -3.59 6.15 2.92
CA ILE A 130 -4.27 7.05 3.86
C ILE A 130 -5.64 7.52 3.34
N THR A 131 -5.80 7.60 2.02
CA THR A 131 -7.07 7.97 1.37
C THR A 131 -8.16 6.95 1.62
N ASN A 132 -7.79 5.68 1.83
CA ASN A 132 -8.74 4.62 2.17
C ASN A 132 -9.27 4.72 3.61
N ARG A 133 -8.89 5.79 4.34
CA ARG A 133 -9.45 6.23 5.64
C ARG A 133 -10.18 7.56 5.54
N THR A 134 -10.31 8.13 4.34
CA THR A 134 -10.96 9.43 4.15
C THR A 134 -12.43 9.25 3.84
N HIS A 135 -13.29 9.87 4.64
CA HIS A 135 -14.74 9.84 4.47
C HIS A 135 -15.20 11.23 4.05
N THR A 136 -15.63 11.37 2.79
CA THR A 136 -16.02 12.67 2.19
C THR A 136 -17.50 12.99 2.38
N ALA A 137 -18.36 12.00 2.58
CA ALA A 137 -19.79 12.21 2.81
C ALA A 137 -20.07 12.56 4.30
N GLY A 138 -20.79 13.67 4.54
CA GLY A 138 -21.06 14.19 5.89
C GLY A 138 -21.78 13.24 6.84
N VAL A 139 -22.65 12.36 6.32
CA VAL A 139 -23.31 11.29 7.10
C VAL A 139 -22.32 10.19 7.55
N HIS A 140 -21.33 9.86 6.72
CA HIS A 140 -20.31 8.85 7.04
C HIS A 140 -19.34 9.34 8.11
N GLN A 141 -19.01 10.65 8.12
CA GLN A 141 -18.12 11.23 9.14
C GLN A 141 -18.71 11.13 10.56
N LYS A 142 -20.01 11.42 10.73
CA LYS A 142 -20.68 11.34 12.04
C LYS A 142 -20.72 9.91 12.59
N ALA A 143 -20.92 8.94 11.70
CA ALA A 143 -20.94 7.53 12.07
C ALA A 143 -19.54 6.97 12.37
N VAL A 144 -18.49 7.41 11.64
CA VAL A 144 -17.09 7.06 11.93
C VAL A 144 -16.61 7.67 13.25
N LEU A 145 -17.04 8.90 13.58
CA LEU A 145 -16.73 9.52 14.87
C LEU A 145 -17.36 8.77 16.05
N ASN A 146 -18.55 8.19 15.86
CA ASN A 146 -19.25 7.41 16.87
C ASN A 146 -18.72 5.96 16.97
N ASN A 147 -18.45 5.33 15.82
CA ASN A 147 -17.87 3.99 15.72
C ASN A 147 -17.10 3.85 14.39
N PRO A 148 -15.75 3.98 14.41
CA PRO A 148 -14.93 3.90 13.20
C PRO A 148 -15.13 2.61 12.40
N TYR A 149 -15.44 1.49 13.06
CA TYR A 149 -15.66 0.19 12.42
C TYR A 149 -16.83 0.17 11.43
N VAL A 150 -17.77 1.13 11.52
CA VAL A 150 -18.94 1.18 10.64
C VAL A 150 -18.54 1.52 9.19
N TYR A 151 -17.42 2.22 8.98
CA TYR A 151 -16.92 2.55 7.63
C TYR A 151 -15.43 2.29 7.40
N GLU A 152 -14.65 2.00 8.46
CA GLU A 152 -13.28 1.47 8.36
C GLU A 152 -13.31 -0.05 8.63
N ALA A 153 -13.83 -0.85 7.68
CA ALA A 153 -13.96 -2.30 7.83
C ALA A 153 -12.62 -3.02 8.07
N HIS A 154 -11.51 -2.43 7.63
CA HIS A 154 -10.17 -2.98 7.78
C HIS A 154 -9.30 -2.07 8.65
N ASN A 155 -8.65 -2.66 9.66
CA ASN A 155 -7.68 -1.95 10.48
C ASN A 155 -6.35 -1.76 9.72
N LEU A 156 -6.25 -0.68 8.95
CA LEU A 156 -5.08 -0.36 8.13
C LEU A 156 -3.82 -0.01 8.95
N LYS A 157 -3.92 0.16 10.28
CA LYS A 157 -2.72 0.29 11.14
C LYS A 157 -1.85 -0.96 11.10
N ASN A 158 -2.46 -2.14 10.88
CA ASN A 158 -1.71 -3.38 10.71
C ASN A 158 -0.77 -3.33 9.50
N PHE A 159 -1.08 -2.46 8.53
CA PHE A 159 -0.34 -2.26 7.28
C PHE A 159 0.53 -0.99 7.29
N GLY A 160 0.71 -0.38 8.46
CA GLY A 160 1.53 0.83 8.61
C GLY A 160 0.84 2.13 8.21
N VAL A 161 -0.48 2.12 7.95
CA VAL A 161 -1.26 3.35 7.70
C VAL A 161 -1.55 4.06 9.04
N ASP A 162 -0.47 4.47 9.71
CA ASP A 162 -0.48 5.32 10.91
C ASP A 162 0.26 6.62 10.58
N LYS A 163 -0.28 7.74 11.09
CA LYS A 163 0.34 9.07 10.96
C LYS A 163 1.75 9.11 11.56
N LYS A 164 2.06 8.20 12.50
CA LYS A 164 3.30 8.19 13.30
C LYS A 164 4.38 7.21 12.83
N GLN A 165 4.14 6.36 11.81
CA GLN A 165 5.05 5.25 11.46
C GLN A 165 5.45 5.23 9.99
N LEU A 166 5.64 6.39 9.37
CA LEU A 166 6.25 6.46 8.04
C LEU A 166 7.77 6.37 8.17
N PHE A 167 8.45 5.80 7.15
CA PHE A 167 9.91 5.62 7.10
C PHE A 167 10.66 6.96 7.16
N LEU A 168 10.72 7.57 8.34
CA LEU A 168 11.55 8.72 8.62
C LEU A 168 12.90 8.22 9.15
N GLY A 169 13.99 8.63 8.52
CA GLY A 169 15.35 8.24 8.89
C GLY A 169 16.41 8.97 8.06
N PRO A 170 17.69 8.61 8.20
CA PRO A 170 18.80 9.29 7.51
C PRO A 170 18.69 9.30 5.98
N LEU A 171 17.95 8.35 5.40
CA LEU A 171 17.71 8.27 3.96
C LEU A 171 16.50 9.09 3.50
N SER A 172 15.76 9.75 4.40
CA SER A 172 14.62 10.58 4.04
C SER A 172 15.06 11.80 3.24
N GLY A 173 14.90 11.73 1.92
CA GLY A 173 15.15 12.82 0.99
C GLY A 173 14.05 13.90 1.04
N LYS A 174 14.30 15.01 0.33
CA LYS A 174 13.38 16.16 0.30
C LYS A 174 11.93 15.78 -0.06
N ASN A 175 11.74 14.85 -1.02
CA ASN A 175 10.40 14.46 -1.47
C ASN A 175 9.62 13.72 -0.37
N LEU A 176 10.31 12.87 0.40
CA LEU A 176 9.70 12.13 1.50
C LEU A 176 9.33 13.05 2.66
N ILE A 177 10.23 13.99 3.00
CA ILE A 177 9.96 15.02 4.02
C ILE A 177 8.82 15.94 3.60
N TYR A 178 8.82 16.41 2.34
CA TYR A 178 7.74 17.20 1.78
C TYR A 178 6.41 16.46 1.86
N TYR A 179 6.36 15.22 1.37
CA TYR A 179 5.16 14.40 1.39
C TYR A 179 4.66 14.17 2.82
N TYR A 180 5.54 13.79 3.74
CA TYR A 180 5.18 13.57 5.14
C TYR A 180 4.62 14.85 5.79
N LEU A 181 5.33 15.96 5.68
CA LEU A 181 4.89 17.21 6.33
C LEU A 181 3.61 17.77 5.71
N ARG A 182 3.46 17.70 4.39
CA ARG A 182 2.29 18.24 3.69
C ARG A 182 1.07 17.35 3.82
N GLU A 183 1.19 16.05 3.53
CA GLU A 183 0.03 15.16 3.37
C GLU A 183 -0.38 14.48 4.67
N ILE A 184 0.56 14.28 5.60
CA ILE A 184 0.33 13.53 6.85
C ILE A 184 0.18 14.47 8.02
N GLU A 185 1.07 15.46 8.10
CA GLU A 185 1.06 16.48 9.15
C GLU A 185 0.34 17.77 8.72
N TYR A 186 -0.12 17.92 7.48
CA TYR A 186 -0.88 19.10 7.04
C TYR A 186 -0.15 20.43 7.24
N TYR A 187 1.16 20.47 7.03
CA TYR A 187 1.92 21.71 6.93
C TYR A 187 1.82 22.28 5.52
N ASP A 188 1.70 23.61 5.43
CA ASP A 188 1.86 24.33 4.18
C ASP A 188 3.33 24.72 4.04
N LEU A 189 4.01 24.07 3.10
CA LEU A 189 5.43 24.24 2.85
C LEU A 189 5.77 24.09 1.38
N THR A 190 6.82 24.78 0.96
CA THR A 190 7.39 24.65 -0.38
C THR A 190 8.37 23.48 -0.46
N GLN A 191 8.74 23.10 -1.69
CA GLN A 191 9.75 22.06 -1.92
C GLN A 191 11.14 22.48 -1.42
N GLU A 192 11.44 23.78 -1.47
CA GLU A 192 12.68 24.38 -0.98
C GLU A 192 12.76 24.26 0.55
N GLN A 193 11.68 24.65 1.26
CA GLN A 193 11.58 24.48 2.70
C GLN A 193 11.72 23.00 3.11
N ALA A 194 11.07 22.09 2.39
CA ALA A 194 11.22 20.67 2.63
C ALA A 194 12.65 20.16 2.37
N ALA A 195 13.38 20.72 1.40
CA ALA A 195 14.77 20.38 1.15
C ALA A 195 15.70 20.84 2.27
N GLU A 196 15.48 22.03 2.81
CA GLU A 196 16.22 22.55 3.97
C GLU A 196 15.97 21.68 5.21
N ILE A 197 14.69 21.39 5.51
CA ILE A 197 14.29 20.52 6.62
C ILE A 197 14.89 19.13 6.45
N ALA A 198 14.89 18.57 5.23
CA ALA A 198 15.51 17.27 4.97
C ALA A 198 17.03 17.29 5.22
N LYS A 199 17.73 18.37 4.85
CA LYS A 199 19.17 18.52 5.11
C LYS A 199 19.46 18.58 6.61
N GLU A 200 18.69 19.36 7.37
CA GLU A 200 18.81 19.42 8.82
C GLU A 200 18.42 18.11 9.50
N PHE A 201 17.39 17.44 8.99
CA PHE A 201 16.94 16.15 9.49
C PHE A 201 18.00 15.07 9.32
N LYS A 202 18.69 15.04 8.18
CA LYS A 202 19.82 14.12 7.93
C LYS A 202 20.99 14.36 8.89
N SER A 203 21.38 15.62 9.09
CA SER A 203 22.50 15.93 9.99
C SER A 203 22.24 15.57 11.45
N GLN A 204 20.96 15.55 11.87
CA GLN A 204 20.57 15.18 13.23
C GLN A 204 20.19 13.70 13.40
N SER A 205 19.81 13.01 12.32
CA SER A 205 19.42 11.59 12.36
C SER A 205 20.61 10.62 12.21
N ASP A 206 21.75 11.08 11.68
CA ASP A 206 23.00 10.30 11.60
C ASP A 206 23.73 10.13 12.95
N VAL A 207 23.34 10.90 13.97
CA VAL A 207 23.97 10.85 15.28
C VAL A 207 23.42 9.66 16.06
N LYS A 208 23.98 8.46 15.83
CA LYS A 208 24.15 7.24 16.69
C LYS A 208 23.34 7.10 18.00
N ASN A 209 22.14 7.63 18.10
CA ASN A 209 21.41 7.75 19.36
C ASN A 209 20.02 7.12 19.19
N LYS A 210 19.97 5.79 19.42
CA LYS A 210 18.76 4.94 19.39
C LYS A 210 17.63 5.41 20.33
N LYS A 211 17.81 6.49 21.11
CA LYS A 211 16.84 7.01 22.07
C LYS A 211 15.77 7.92 21.46
N ASN A 212 16.03 8.58 20.33
CA ASN A 212 15.07 9.53 19.74
C ASN A 212 14.40 8.94 18.51
N LYS A 213 13.07 8.85 18.54
CA LYS A 213 12.29 8.45 17.38
C LYS A 213 12.43 9.49 16.26
N PRO A 214 12.65 9.10 14.99
CA PRO A 214 12.86 10.02 13.87
C PRO A 214 11.76 11.09 13.75
N GLU A 215 10.50 10.74 14.04
CA GLU A 215 9.36 11.66 14.03
C GLU A 215 9.53 12.79 15.05
N ALA A 216 10.08 12.48 16.24
CA ALA A 216 10.31 13.48 17.28
C ALA A 216 11.44 14.44 16.91
N VAL A 217 12.45 13.95 16.18
CA VAL A 217 13.52 14.80 15.64
C VAL A 217 12.95 15.71 14.56
N LEU A 218 12.18 15.17 13.62
CA LEU A 218 11.56 15.97 12.55
C LEU A 218 10.62 17.03 13.12
N LYS A 219 9.80 16.69 14.12
CA LYS A 219 8.89 17.64 14.76
C LYS A 219 9.65 18.82 15.39
N LYS A 220 10.74 18.56 16.11
CA LYS A 220 11.58 19.61 16.71
C LYS A 220 12.22 20.53 15.66
N ILE A 221 12.60 19.98 14.52
CA ILE A 221 13.14 20.78 13.42
C ILE A 221 12.04 21.67 12.85
N VAL A 222 10.88 21.10 12.53
CA VAL A 222 9.76 21.82 11.92
C VAL A 222 9.23 22.95 12.81
N GLU A 223 9.25 22.78 14.13
CA GLU A 223 8.90 23.84 15.09
C GLU A 223 9.76 25.11 14.91
N LYS A 224 11.01 25.00 14.44
CA LYS A 224 11.89 26.15 14.15
C LYS A 224 11.48 26.93 12.91
N TYR A 225 10.88 26.26 11.93
CA TYR A 225 10.50 26.86 10.65
C TYR A 225 9.18 27.64 10.72
N ASN A 226 8.43 27.50 11.82
CA ASN A 226 7.16 28.18 12.07
C ASN A 226 6.19 28.09 10.87
N LEU A 227 6.14 26.92 10.24
CA LEU A 227 5.37 26.70 9.01
C LEU A 227 3.87 26.84 9.26
N PRO A 228 3.13 27.50 8.36
CA PRO A 228 1.67 27.53 8.43
C PRO A 228 1.12 26.10 8.35
N ARG A 229 -0.03 25.87 9.00
CA ARG A 229 -0.79 24.63 8.84
C ARG A 229 -1.82 24.84 7.72
N LEU A 230 -1.96 23.86 6.85
CA LEU A 230 -3.06 23.84 5.88
C LEU A 230 -4.38 23.86 6.65
N LEU A 231 -5.21 24.86 6.37
CA LEU A 231 -6.56 24.95 6.93
C LEU A 231 -7.38 23.80 6.36
N ILE A 232 -7.60 22.75 7.16
CA ILE A 232 -8.70 21.84 6.90
C ILE A 232 -9.96 22.67 7.18
N LYS A 233 -10.67 23.09 6.13
CA LYS A 233 -12.01 23.67 6.27
C LYS A 233 -12.85 22.66 7.07
N LYS A 234 -13.08 22.97 8.34
CA LYS A 234 -14.17 22.35 9.13
C LYS A 234 -15.48 22.96 8.64
N GLU A 235 -15.82 22.76 7.36
CA GLU A 235 -17.20 22.99 6.91
C GLU A 235 -18.02 21.80 7.40
N TYR A 236 -18.43 21.88 8.67
CA TYR A 236 -19.58 21.12 9.13
C TYR A 236 -20.77 21.67 8.35
N LEU A 237 -21.29 20.89 7.39
CA LEU A 237 -22.64 21.09 6.89
C LEU A 237 -23.59 20.83 8.06
N LYS A 238 -23.90 21.88 8.82
CA LYS A 238 -25.13 21.91 9.60
C LYS A 238 -26.27 21.82 8.59
N ASN A 239 -27.10 20.80 8.77
CA ASN A 239 -28.40 20.58 8.14
C ASN A 239 -28.40 19.71 6.87
N ARG A 240 -28.59 18.40 7.10
CA ARG A 240 -29.74 17.72 6.50
C ARG A 240 -30.27 16.71 7.51
N VAL A 241 -31.29 17.13 8.26
CA VAL A 241 -32.18 16.19 8.94
C VAL A 241 -33.15 15.74 7.86
N GLU A 242 -32.87 14.59 7.26
CA GLU A 242 -33.91 13.90 6.49
C GLU A 242 -34.69 13.08 7.52
N ASN A 243 -35.88 13.58 7.87
CA ASN A 243 -36.89 12.78 8.54
C ASN A 243 -37.26 11.67 7.57
N LEU A 244 -36.75 10.47 7.82
CA LEU A 244 -37.27 9.24 7.23
C LEU A 244 -38.37 8.77 8.17
N ASP A 245 -39.59 9.26 7.90
CA ASP A 245 -40.81 8.57 8.29
C ASP A 245 -41.00 7.32 7.40
#